data_AF-A0A2H9SBN6-F1
#
_entry.id   AF-A0A2H9SBN6-F1
#
_cell.length_a   1.000
_cell.length_b   1.000
_cell.length_c   1.000
_cell.angle_alpha   90.00
_cell.angle_beta   90.00
_cell.angle_gamma   90.00
#
_symmetry.space_group_name_H-M   'P 1'
#
loop_
_entity.id
_entity.type
_entity.pdbx_description
1 polymer ?
#
loop_
_entity_poly.entity_id
_entity_poly.type
_entity_poly.pdbx_seq_one_letter_code
_entity_poly.pdbx_strand_id
1 'polypeptide(L)' 'MVSRYGVKIRKREGKILEKMRARHACPKCGKKSVSRKGTAQWHCKSCNATFTGGAYEPKTQAGNEAERALARVNQ' A
#
# COMPACT_ATOMS: atom_id res chain seq x y z
N MET A 1 22.10 9.57 -7.78
CA MET A 1 21.62 9.77 -6.39
C MET A 1 22.69 10.55 -5.64
N VAL A 2 22.40 11.81 -5.28
CA VAL A 2 23.37 12.77 -4.70
C VAL A 2 23.87 12.27 -3.33
N SER A 3 25.09 12.65 -2.91
CA SER A 3 25.76 12.26 -1.64
C SER A 3 25.07 12.76 -0.35
N ARG A 4 23.86 13.33 -0.44
CA ARG A 4 23.14 13.90 0.70
C ARG A 4 22.44 12.80 1.51
N TYR A 5 22.22 13.04 2.80
CA TYR A 5 21.45 12.21 3.76
C TYR A 5 22.09 10.87 4.21
N GLY A 6 23.21 10.43 3.63
CA GLY A 6 23.90 9.21 4.04
C GLY A 6 23.25 7.90 3.56
N VAL A 7 23.97 6.78 3.67
CA VAL A 7 23.55 5.49 3.06
C VAL A 7 22.33 4.87 3.76
N LYS A 8 22.23 5.00 5.09
CA LYS A 8 21.17 4.35 5.89
C LYS A 8 19.78 4.88 5.57
N ILE A 9 19.64 6.21 5.50
CA ILE A 9 18.36 6.87 5.17
C ILE A 9 17.94 6.49 3.74
N ARG A 10 18.88 6.59 2.79
CA ARG A 10 18.65 6.24 1.38
C ARG A 10 18.23 4.78 1.18
N LYS A 11 18.84 3.83 1.91
CA LYS A 11 18.43 2.42 1.88
C LYS A 11 17.01 2.21 2.42
N ARG A 12 16.64 2.91 3.50
CA ARG A 12 15.29 2.81 4.07
C ARG A 12 14.25 3.41 3.12
N GLU A 13 14.51 4.58 2.58
CA GLU A 13 13.65 5.26 1.61
C GLU A 13 13.49 4.43 0.34
N GLY A 14 14.58 3.89 -0.21
CA GLY A 14 14.56 3.03 -1.38
C GLY A 14 13.63 1.83 -1.22
N LYS A 15 13.69 1.14 -0.06
CA LYS A 15 12.77 0.04 0.27
C LYS A 15 11.31 0.48 0.31
N ILE A 16 11.02 1.66 0.87
CA ILE A 16 9.65 2.20 0.94
C ILE A 16 9.14 2.54 -0.47
N LEU A 17 9.96 3.20 -1.28
CA LEU A 17 9.61 3.60 -2.65
C LEU A 17 9.44 2.39 -3.57
N GLU A 18 10.27 1.36 -3.43
CA GLU A 18 10.16 0.11 -4.16
C GLU A 18 8.82 -0.57 -3.88
N LYS A 19 8.47 -0.72 -2.60
CA LYS A 19 7.17 -1.28 -2.21
C LYS A 19 6.00 -0.43 -2.72
N MET A 20 6.09 0.89 -2.62
CA MET A 20 5.04 1.80 -3.09
C MET A 20 4.82 1.73 -4.61
N ARG A 21 5.89 1.52 -5.39
CA ARG A 21 5.83 1.41 -6.85
C ARG A 21 5.44 0.02 -7.33
N ALA A 22 5.55 -0.99 -6.48
CA ALA A 22 5.17 -2.35 -6.82
C ALA A 22 3.67 -2.45 -7.15
N ARG A 23 3.31 -3.40 -8.02
CA ARG A 23 1.92 -3.71 -8.32
C ARG A 23 1.36 -4.60 -7.21
N HIS A 24 0.28 -4.18 -6.59
CA HIS A 24 -0.36 -4.93 -5.50
C HIS A 24 -1.64 -5.64 -5.98
N ALA A 25 -2.02 -6.68 -5.22
CA ALA A 25 -3.27 -7.40 -5.44
C ALA A 25 -4.48 -6.53 -5.06
N CYS A 26 -5.47 -6.48 -5.94
CA CYS A 26 -6.71 -5.76 -5.67
C CYS A 26 -7.60 -6.55 -4.70
N PRO A 27 -8.15 -5.92 -3.65
CA PRO A 27 -9.08 -6.59 -2.74
C PRO A 27 -10.40 -6.98 -3.39
N LYS A 28 -10.81 -6.33 -4.49
CA LYS A 28 -12.06 -6.66 -5.20
C LYS A 28 -11.91 -7.77 -6.24
N CYS A 29 -10.90 -7.68 -7.12
CA CYS A 29 -10.76 -8.59 -8.27
C CYS A 29 -9.56 -9.55 -8.17
N GLY A 30 -8.76 -9.50 -7.10
CA GLY A 30 -7.59 -10.37 -6.88
C GLY A 30 -6.38 -10.11 -7.79
N LYS A 31 -6.56 -9.46 -8.94
CA LYS A 31 -5.49 -9.17 -9.91
C LYS A 31 -4.43 -8.20 -9.34
N LYS A 32 -3.16 -8.43 -9.68
CA LYS A 32 -2.01 -7.57 -9.31
C LYS A 32 -1.89 -6.35 -10.24
N SER A 33 -2.88 -5.46 -10.19
CA SER A 33 -3.00 -4.30 -11.10
C SER A 33 -3.21 -2.98 -10.37
N VAL A 34 -3.09 -2.97 -9.04
CA VAL A 34 -3.25 -1.77 -8.21
C VAL A 34 -2.04 -0.85 -8.38
N SER A 35 -2.30 0.46 -8.52
CA SER A 35 -1.31 1.54 -8.47
C SER A 35 -1.78 2.67 -7.56
N ARG A 36 -0.83 3.38 -6.96
CA ARG A 36 -1.09 4.59 -6.17
C ARG A 36 -1.55 5.72 -7.09
N LYS A 37 -2.66 6.39 -6.74
CA LYS A 37 -3.10 7.64 -7.38
C LYS A 37 -2.69 8.87 -6.56
N GLY A 38 -2.73 8.77 -5.23
CA GLY A 38 -2.40 9.86 -4.32
C GLY A 38 -1.98 9.35 -2.94
N THR A 39 -1.91 10.24 -1.96
CA THR A 39 -1.64 9.87 -0.57
C THR A 39 -2.79 9.01 -0.04
N ALA A 40 -2.49 7.79 0.42
CA ALA A 40 -3.47 6.81 0.89
C ALA A 40 -4.55 6.38 -0.14
N GLN A 41 -4.51 6.88 -1.37
CA GLN A 41 -5.49 6.58 -2.41
C GLN A 41 -4.91 5.63 -3.47
N TRP A 42 -5.55 4.47 -3.61
CA TRP A 42 -5.14 3.40 -4.50
C TRP A 42 -6.20 3.13 -5.56
N HIS A 43 -5.76 2.80 -6.78
CA HIS A 43 -6.62 2.55 -7.92
C HIS A 43 -6.21 1.26 -8.63
N CYS A 44 -7.18 0.37 -8.81
CA CYS A 44 -7.01 -0.83 -9.60
C CYS A 44 -7.32 -0.55 -11.08
N LYS A 45 -6.35 -0.80 -11.97
CA LYS A 45 -6.57 -0.61 -13.42
C LYS A 45 -7.51 -1.65 -14.05
N SER A 46 -7.67 -2.83 -13.44
CA SER A 46 -8.48 -3.90 -14.06
C SER A 46 -9.96 -3.83 -13.73
N CYS A 47 -10.35 -3.34 -12.54
CA CYS A 47 -11.75 -3.23 -12.14
C CYS A 47 -12.19 -1.79 -11.83
N ASN A 48 -11.33 -0.80 -12.09
CA ASN A 48 -11.54 0.63 -11.82
C ASN A 48 -11.92 0.97 -10.37
N ALA A 49 -11.67 0.06 -9.43
CA ALA A 49 -11.93 0.32 -8.02
C ALA A 49 -10.89 1.31 -7.45
N THR A 50 -11.39 2.43 -6.93
CA THR A 50 -10.66 3.31 -6.01
C THR A 50 -10.91 2.86 -4.58
N PHE A 51 -9.87 2.82 -3.77
CA PHE A 51 -9.98 2.50 -2.35
C PHE A 51 -8.91 3.23 -1.54
N THR A 52 -9.19 3.38 -0.25
CA THR A 52 -8.27 3.95 0.73
C THR A 52 -7.40 2.85 1.34
N GLY A 53 -6.13 3.12 1.53
CA GLY A 53 -5.16 2.20 2.14
C GLY A 53 -4.08 2.98 2.89
N GLY A 54 -2.94 2.34 3.13
CA GLY A 54 -1.79 3.02 3.72
C GLY A 54 -1.15 4.05 2.78
N ALA A 55 -0.32 4.93 3.35
CA ALA A 55 0.36 5.98 2.59
C ALA A 55 1.33 5.43 1.52
N TYR A 56 2.00 4.32 1.84
CA TYR A 56 3.05 3.69 1.00
C TYR A 56 2.75 2.24 0.62
N GLU A 57 1.79 1.58 1.29
CA GLU A 57 1.35 0.21 1.01
C GLU A 57 -0.19 0.19 1.04
N PRO A 58 -0.88 -0.53 0.14
CA PRO A 58 -2.35 -0.54 0.09
C PRO A 58 -3.00 -1.23 1.28
N LYS A 59 -2.32 -2.20 1.91
CA LYS A 59 -2.74 -2.83 3.16
C LYS A 59 -1.67 -2.60 4.22
N THR A 60 -2.07 -2.07 5.36
CA THR A 60 -1.18 -1.90 6.52
C THR A 60 -1.43 -3.00 7.54
N GLN A 61 -0.46 -3.29 8.39
CA GLN A 61 -0.63 -4.26 9.49
C GLN A 61 -1.77 -3.85 10.42
N ALA A 62 -1.77 -2.58 10.85
CA ALA A 62 -2.85 -2.02 11.67
C ALA A 62 -4.23 -2.09 11.00
N GLY A 63 -4.30 -1.88 9.67
CA GLY A 63 -5.56 -2.03 8.92
C GLY A 63 -6.08 -3.47 8.93
N ASN A 64 -5.19 -4.44 8.71
CA ASN A 64 -5.55 -5.86 8.78
C ASN A 64 -5.97 -6.28 10.20
N GLU A 65 -5.34 -5.73 11.24
CA GLU A 65 -5.69 -5.98 12.63
C GLU A 65 -7.06 -5.41 12.99
N ALA A 66 -7.35 -4.19 12.54
CA ALA A 66 -8.66 -3.57 12.71
C ALA A 66 -9.75 -4.38 12.02
N GLU A 67 -9.52 -4.84 10.78
CA GLU A 67 -10.45 -5.73 10.08
C GLU A 67 -10.73 -7.02 10.88
N ARG A 68 -9.69 -7.63 11.46
CA ARG A 68 -9.84 -8.83 12.30
C ARG A 68 -10.59 -8.55 13.60
N ALA A 69 -10.35 -7.40 14.24
CA ALA A 69 -11.04 -7.03 15.46
C ALA A 69 -12.54 -6.79 15.18
N LEU A 70 -12.87 -6.08 14.11
CA LEU A 70 -14.26 -5.83 13.69
C LEU A 70 -14.99 -7.14 13.34
N ALA A 71 -14.30 -8.08 12.67
CA ALA A 71 -14.88 -9.38 12.34
C ALA A 71 -15.27 -10.19 13.59
N ARG A 72 -14.57 -10.02 14.72
CA ARG A 72 -14.90 -10.67 15.99
C ARG A 72 -16.10 -10.03 16.71
N VAL A 73 -16.27 -8.72 16.57
CA VAL A 73 -17.37 -7.97 17.22
C VAL A 73 -18.71 -8.18 16.51
N ASN A 74 -18.67 -8.39 15.20
CA ASN A 74 -19.87 -8.60 14.38
C ASN A 74 -20.30 -10.08 14.30
N GLN A 75 -19.84 -10.91 15.24
CA GLN A 75 -20.15 -12.34 15.33
C GLN A 75 -21.12 -12.63 16.48
#